data_AF-A0A2Z3KHL9-F1
#
_entry.id   AF-A0A2Z3KHL9-F1
#
_cell.length_a   1.000
_cell.length_b   1.000
_cell.length_c   1.000
_cell.angle_alpha   90.00
_cell.angle_beta   90.00
_cell.angle_gamma   90.00
#
_symmetry.space_group_name_H-M   'P 1'
#
loop_
_entity.id
_entity.type
_entity.pdbx_description
1 polymer ?
#
loop_
_entity_poly.entity_id
_entity_poly.type
_entity_poly.pdbx_seq_one_letter_code
_entity_poly.pdbx_strand_id
1 'polypeptide(L)'
;MLTEDELLLEYRYQRSSLEEQGDELYRGEQSVNNMIEQTSSEISRMLEELGGDPSEASQFARYRLNQVSQEMNESFEFEKRQIQNKIEDTEVTFNQQLRQLHEEG
;
A
#
# COMPACT_ATOMS: atom_id res chain seq x y z
N MET A 1 23.54 14.72 -23.53
CA MET A 1 22.73 15.69 -22.78
C MET A 1 21.29 15.35 -23.12
N LEU A 2 20.47 15.00 -22.13
CA LEU A 2 19.03 14.80 -22.34
C LEU A 2 18.42 16.15 -22.72
N THR A 3 17.48 16.17 -23.65
CA THR A 3 16.66 17.35 -23.93
C THR A 3 15.62 17.56 -22.83
N GLU A 4 15.08 18.78 -22.73
CA GLU A 4 13.98 19.08 -21.80
C GLU A 4 12.76 18.17 -22.03
N ASP A 5 12.43 17.89 -23.30
CA ASP A 5 11.32 17.00 -23.67
C ASP A 5 11.56 15.55 -23.22
N GLU A 6 12.79 15.03 -23.37
CA GLU A 6 13.14 13.69 -22.91
C GLU A 6 13.11 13.59 -21.38
N LEU A 7 13.61 14.63 -20.69
CA LEU A 7 13.57 14.71 -19.23
C LEU A 7 12.12 14.74 -18.70
N LEU A 8 11.24 15.52 -19.34
CA LEU A 8 9.83 15.59 -18.98
C LEU A 8 9.10 14.26 -19.24
N LEU A 9 9.43 13.59 -20.33
CA LEU A 9 8.87 12.28 -20.66
C LEU A 9 9.26 11.23 -19.62
N GLU A 10 10.54 11.18 -19.25
CA GLU A 10 11.05 10.25 -18.24
C GLU A 10 10.40 10.50 -16.88
N TYR A 11 10.34 11.76 -16.44
CA TYR A 11 9.67 12.14 -15.18
C TYR A 11 8.20 11.68 -15.16
N ARG A 12 7.46 11.94 -16.24
CA ARG A 12 6.04 11.54 -16.35
C ARG A 12 5.87 10.02 -16.30
N TYR A 13 6.75 9.28 -16.98
CA TYR A 13 6.73 7.83 -16.97
C TYR A 13 6.98 7.28 -15.56
N GLN A 14 8.03 7.76 -14.90
CA GLN A 14 8.38 7.34 -13.53
C GLN A 14 7.24 7.65 -12.55
N ARG A 15 6.70 8.87 -12.62
CA ARG A 15 5.57 9.28 -11.77
C ARG A 15 4.34 8.39 -12.00
N SER A 16 3.94 8.19 -13.25
CA SER A 16 2.77 7.37 -13.58
C SER A 16 2.92 5.93 -13.11
N SER A 17 4.13 5.36 -13.18
CA SER A 17 4.40 4.01 -12.68
C SER A 17 4.31 3.91 -11.16
N LEU A 18 4.72 4.96 -10.43
CA LEU A 18 4.59 5.02 -8.96
C LEU A 18 3.13 5.23 -8.53
N GLU A 19 2.38 6.05 -9.26
CA GLU A 19 0.93 6.22 -9.03
C GLU A 19 0.17 4.91 -9.26
N GLU A 20 0.50 4.16 -10.32
CA GLU A 20 -0.06 2.83 -10.57
C GLU A 20 0.26 1.83 -9.44
N GLN A 21 1.51 1.81 -8.96
CA GLN A 21 1.89 1.01 -7.80
C GLN A 21 1.09 1.40 -6.55
N GLY A 22 0.83 2.70 -6.34
CA GLY A 22 0.00 3.19 -5.24
C GLY A 22 -1.45 2.69 -5.34
N ASP A 23 -2.02 2.72 -6.54
CA ASP A 23 -3.37 2.22 -6.81
C ASP A 23 -3.47 0.69 -6.60
N GLU A 24 -2.47 -0.06 -7.05
CA GLU A 24 -2.39 -1.51 -6.82
C GLU A 24 -2.30 -1.84 -5.33
N LEU A 25 -1.46 -1.10 -4.60
CA LEU A 25 -1.30 -1.26 -3.15
C LEU A 25 -2.62 -0.99 -2.42
N TYR A 26 -3.34 0.06 -2.81
CA TYR A 26 -4.66 0.38 -2.25
C TYR A 26 -5.67 -0.74 -2.53
N ARG A 27 -5.72 -1.28 -3.75
CA ARG A 27 -6.62 -2.40 -4.08
C ARG A 27 -6.24 -3.67 -3.31
N GLY A 28 -4.94 -3.93 -3.14
CA GLY A 28 -4.42 -5.04 -2.35
C GLY A 28 -4.85 -4.94 -0.88
N GLU A 29 -4.72 -3.76 -0.28
CA GLU A 29 -5.17 -3.48 1.09
C GLU A 29 -6.67 -3.75 1.25
N GLN A 30 -7.50 -3.24 0.34
CA GLN A 30 -8.94 -3.49 0.38
C GLN A 30 -9.26 -4.98 0.28
N SER A 31 -8.56 -5.71 -0.61
CA SER A 31 -8.75 -7.15 -0.76
C SER A 31 -8.39 -7.92 0.51
N VAL A 32 -7.27 -7.58 1.15
CA VAL A 32 -6.82 -8.21 2.39
C VAL A 32 -7.79 -7.93 3.54
N ASN A 33 -8.24 -6.69 3.69
CA ASN A 33 -9.21 -6.31 4.71
C ASN A 33 -10.52 -7.08 4.55
N ASN A 34 -11.03 -7.19 3.33
CA ASN A 34 -12.22 -7.99 3.03
C ASN A 34 -12.02 -9.48 3.38
N MET A 35 -10.86 -10.06 3.06
CA MET A 35 -10.54 -11.45 3.41
C MET A 35 -10.52 -11.68 4.92
N ILE A 36 -9.95 -10.75 5.68
CA ILE A 36 -9.90 -10.83 7.15
C ILE A 36 -11.32 -10.77 7.74
N GLU A 37 -12.17 -9.85 7.25
CA GLU A 37 -13.56 -9.73 7.68
C GLU A 37 -14.37 -11.00 7.37
N GLN A 38 -14.20 -11.57 6.17
CA GLN A 38 -14.82 -12.83 5.78
C GLN A 38 -14.37 -13.98 6.69
N THR A 39 -13.05 -14.11 6.89
CA THR A 39 -12.47 -15.15 7.74
C THR A 39 -12.96 -15.05 9.19
N SER A 40 -13.05 -13.82 9.73
CA SER A 40 -13.58 -13.56 11.07
C SER A 40 -15.05 -13.99 11.20
N SER A 41 -15.84 -13.72 10.17
CA SER A 41 -17.25 -14.10 10.11
C SER A 41 -17.43 -15.61 10.00
N GLU A 42 -16.63 -16.29 9.19
CA GLU A 42 -16.65 -17.75 9.04
C GLU A 42 -16.27 -18.46 10.34
N ILE A 43 -15.19 -18.03 11.00
CA ILE A 43 -14.78 -18.58 12.30
C ILE A 43 -15.89 -18.40 13.33
N SER A 44 -16.54 -17.24 13.35
CA SER A 44 -17.66 -17.00 14.28
C SER A 44 -18.80 -18.00 14.06
N ARG A 45 -19.18 -18.26 12.80
CA ARG A 45 -20.23 -19.25 12.46
C ARG A 45 -19.82 -20.67 12.84
N MET A 46 -18.59 -21.08 12.52
CA MET A 46 -18.11 -22.44 12.84
C MET A 46 -18.11 -22.70 14.35
N LEU A 47 -17.77 -21.68 15.16
CA LEU A 47 -17.77 -21.81 16.62
C LEU A 47 -19.19 -21.84 17.20
N GLU A 48 -20.15 -21.14 16.61
CA GLU A 48 -21.56 -21.24 16.96
C GLU A 48 -22.13 -22.63 16.67
N GLU A 49 -21.76 -23.24 15.53
CA GLU A 49 -22.23 -24.57 15.10
C GLU A 49 -21.69 -25.72 15.98
N LEU A 50 -20.51 -25.57 16.58
CA LEU A 50 -19.86 -26.63 17.38
C LEU A 50 -20.47 -26.83 18.78
N GLY A 51 -21.38 -25.96 19.23
CA GLY A 51 -22.18 -26.15 20.45
C GLY A 51 -21.42 -26.25 21.79
N GLY A 52 -20.10 -26.04 21.79
CA GLY A 52 -19.26 -25.94 22.99
C GLY A 52 -19.10 -24.50 23.46
N ASP A 53 -18.64 -24.29 24.71
CA ASP A 53 -18.39 -22.96 25.30
C ASP A 53 -17.50 -22.13 24.35
N PRO A 54 -18.09 -21.22 23.55
CA PRO A 54 -17.42 -20.61 22.41
C PRO A 54 -16.57 -19.42 22.84
N SER A 55 -16.58 -19.08 24.14
CA SER A 55 -16.07 -17.80 24.62
C SER A 55 -14.56 -17.66 24.40
N GLU A 56 -13.74 -18.57 24.90
CA GLU A 56 -12.28 -18.42 24.83
C GLU A 56 -11.71 -18.64 23.42
N ALA A 57 -12.16 -19.67 22.70
CA ALA A 57 -11.65 -19.97 21.36
C ALA A 57 -12.04 -18.89 20.33
N SER A 58 -13.28 -18.39 20.40
CA SER A 58 -13.75 -17.29 19.56
C SER A 58 -13.03 -16.00 19.87
N GLN A 59 -12.87 -15.68 21.16
CA GLN A 59 -12.12 -14.50 21.59
C GLN A 59 -10.67 -14.57 21.16
N PHE A 60 -10.00 -15.72 21.29
CA PHE A 60 -8.62 -15.90 20.84
C PHE A 60 -8.48 -15.74 19.32
N ALA A 61 -9.37 -16.36 18.54
CA ALA A 61 -9.32 -16.26 17.08
C ALA A 61 -9.57 -14.83 16.59
N ARG A 62 -10.57 -14.13 17.17
CA ARG A 62 -10.83 -12.70 16.88
C ARG A 62 -9.65 -11.82 17.28
N TYR A 63 -9.06 -12.06 18.44
CA TYR A 63 -7.87 -11.36 18.89
C TYR A 63 -6.72 -11.54 17.91
N ARG A 64 -6.44 -12.77 17.48
CA ARG A 64 -5.39 -13.07 16.50
C ARG A 64 -5.65 -12.43 15.14
N LEU A 65 -6.87 -12.46 14.63
CA LEU A 65 -7.23 -11.80 13.38
C LEU A 65 -7.07 -10.28 13.47
N ASN A 66 -7.44 -9.67 14.60
CA ASN A 66 -7.22 -8.24 14.82
C ASN A 66 -5.73 -7.90 14.84
N GLN A 67 -4.88 -8.73 15.45
CA GLN A 67 -3.43 -8.53 15.42
C GLN A 67 -2.89 -8.58 13.99
N VAL A 68 -3.27 -9.61 13.22
CA VAL A 68 -2.86 -9.76 11.81
C VAL A 68 -3.33 -8.57 10.98
N SER A 69 -4.58 -8.11 11.17
CA SER A 69 -5.10 -6.91 10.50
C SER A 69 -4.29 -5.66 10.82
N GLN A 70 -3.91 -5.46 12.09
CA GLN A 70 -3.08 -4.32 12.49
C GLN A 70 -1.69 -4.38 11.85
N GLU A 71 -1.00 -5.52 11.93
CA GLU A 71 0.32 -5.70 11.33
C GLU A 71 0.29 -5.48 9.80
N MET A 72 -0.76 -5.96 9.13
CA MET A 72 -0.94 -5.76 7.70
C MET A 72 -1.22 -4.30 7.36
N ASN A 73 -2.10 -3.62 8.11
CA ASN A 73 -2.38 -2.20 7.91
C ASN A 73 -1.11 -1.35 8.12
N GLU A 74 -0.31 -1.63 9.15
CA GLU A 74 0.96 -0.93 9.36
C GLU A 74 1.94 -1.15 8.19
N SER A 75 1.97 -2.36 7.64
CA SER A 75 2.79 -2.68 6.46
C SER A 75 2.31 -1.93 5.21
N PHE A 76 0.99 -1.88 4.96
CA PHE A 76 0.42 -1.10 3.86
C PHE A 76 0.73 0.39 4.01
N GLU A 77 0.55 0.94 5.21
CA GLU A 77 0.87 2.35 5.49
C GLU A 77 2.37 2.66 5.32
N PHE A 78 3.25 1.71 5.67
CA PHE A 78 4.67 1.84 5.40
C PHE A 78 4.96 1.91 3.89
N GLU A 79 4.42 0.98 3.11
CA GLU A 79 4.63 0.94 1.65
C GLU A 79 4.05 2.17 0.95
N LYS A 80 2.86 2.64 1.35
CA LYS A 80 2.27 3.90 0.85
C LYS A 80 3.21 5.08 1.07
N ARG A 81 3.81 5.19 2.26
CA ARG A 81 4.81 6.22 2.56
C ARG A 81 6.06 6.08 1.68
N GLN A 82 6.52 4.87 1.40
CA GLN A 82 7.66 4.66 0.50
C GLN A 82 7.35 5.11 -0.93
N ILE A 83 6.15 4.82 -1.45
CA ILE A 83 5.72 5.28 -2.77
C ILE A 83 5.65 6.81 -2.80
N GLN A 84 5.07 7.43 -1.78
CA GLN A 84 4.99 8.89 -1.67
C GLN A 84 6.38 9.55 -1.66
N ASN A 85 7.31 9.03 -0.84
CA ASN A 85 8.68 9.54 -0.80
C ASN A 85 9.37 9.41 -2.17
N LYS A 86 9.16 8.29 -2.89
CA LYS A 86 9.72 8.12 -4.24
C LYS A 86 9.16 9.14 -5.23
N ILE A 87 7.87 9.47 -5.16
CA ILE A 87 7.26 10.51 -6.00
C ILE A 87 7.91 11.87 -5.72
N GLU A 88 8.07 12.21 -4.45
CA GLU A 88 8.73 13.46 -4.03
C GLU A 88 10.20 13.51 -4.50
N ASP A 89 10.95 12.42 -4.35
CA ASP A 89 12.34 12.31 -4.80
C ASP A 89 12.46 12.45 -6.33
N THR A 90 11.51 11.86 -7.07
CA THR A 90 11.42 11.98 -8.54
C THR A 90 11.13 13.43 -8.96
N GLU A 91 10.25 14.14 -8.24
CA GLU A 91 9.98 15.57 -8.47
C GLU A 91 11.22 16.44 -8.19
N VAL A 92 11.90 16.20 -7.07
CA VAL A 92 13.11 16.96 -6.70
C VAL A 92 14.20 16.73 -7.75
N THR A 93 14.42 15.49 -8.17
CA THR A 93 15.43 15.11 -9.16
C THR A 93 15.14 15.76 -10.51
N PHE A 94 13.90 15.68 -11.00
CA PHE A 94 13.47 16.34 -12.23
C PHE A 94 13.75 17.84 -12.19
N ASN A 95 13.37 18.52 -11.10
CA ASN A 95 13.58 19.96 -10.94
C ASN A 95 15.06 20.36 -10.84
N GLN A 96 15.94 19.46 -10.35
CA GLN A 96 17.38 19.70 -10.33
C GLN A 96 17.98 19.55 -11.74
N GLN A 97 17.60 18.50 -12.45
CA GLN A 97 18.07 18.23 -13.82
C GLN A 97 17.59 19.32 -14.80
N LEU A 98 16.34 19.78 -14.66
CA LEU A 98 15.80 20.86 -15.48
C LEU A 98 16.57 22.18 -15.27
N ARG A 99 16.91 22.49 -14.01
CA ARG A 99 17.74 23.66 -13.70
C ARG A 99 19.13 23.58 -14.33
N GLN A 100 19.79 22.43 -14.23
CA GLN A 100 21.09 22.21 -14.86
C GLN A 100 21.04 22.41 -16.38
N LEU A 101 20.00 21.87 -17.04
CA LEU A 101 19.81 22.07 -18.48
C LEU A 101 19.65 23.55 -18.87
N HIS A 102 18.94 24.33 -18.05
CA HIS A 102 18.79 25.77 -18.27
C HIS A 102 20.05 26.59 -17.96
N GLU A 103 20.92 26.09 -17.08
CA GLU A 103 22.20 26.75 -16.73
C GLU A 103 23.32 26.39 -17.74
N GLU A 104 23.25 25.23 -18.39
CA GLU A 104 24.22 24.74 -19.37
C GLU A 104 23.89 25.08 -20.84
N GLY A 105 22.65 25.49 -21.13
CA GLY A 105 22.17 25.91 -22.46
C GLY A 105 22.30 27.40 -22.72
#